data_AF-A0A915ACL6-F1
#
_entry.id   AF-A0A915ACL6-F1
#
_cell.length_a   1.000
_cell.length_b   1.000
_cell.length_c   1.000
_cell.angle_alpha   90.00
_cell.angle_beta   90.00
_cell.angle_gamma   90.00
#
_symmetry.space_group_name_H-M   'P 1'
#
loop_
_entity.id
_entity.type
_entity.pdbx_description
1 polymer ?
#
loop_
_entity_poly.entity_id
_entity_poly.type
_entity_poly.pdbx_seq_one_letter_code
_entity_poly.pdbx_strand_id
1 'polypeptide(L)'
;LIPWVQRPIIFDIRSTPRAISTITGSKDLQNVSITLRILHRPEPSKLPNIYLNIGQDYAERVLPSIINEVLKAVVAQFDAHEMITQRESVSHRVSVELSERAKQFGILLDDIAITHLSFGREFTEAVEMKQVAQQEAEKARYLVETAEQMKIAAITTAEGDAQAAKLLAQAFKDAGDGLIELRKIEAAEEIAERMSKTRNVIYLPGNQNTLFSLPA
;
A
#
# COMPACT_ATOMS: atom_id res chain seq x y z
N LEU A 1 26.43 -52.70 -31.86
CA LEU A 1 27.25 -52.43 -30.65
C LEU A 1 28.24 -53.57 -30.50
N ILE A 2 29.55 -53.30 -30.48
CA ILE A 2 30.58 -54.31 -30.15
C ILE A 2 30.60 -54.44 -28.63
N PRO A 3 30.52 -55.66 -28.04
CA PRO A 3 30.27 -55.85 -26.60
C PRO A 3 31.25 -55.18 -25.64
N TRP A 4 32.42 -54.72 -26.09
CA TRP A 4 33.51 -54.22 -25.22
C TRP A 4 33.93 -52.77 -25.48
N VAL A 5 33.24 -52.04 -26.36
CA VAL A 5 33.51 -50.60 -26.59
C VAL A 5 32.32 -49.79 -26.09
N GLN A 6 32.33 -49.46 -24.79
CA GLN A 6 31.39 -48.49 -24.22
C GLN A 6 31.98 -47.08 -24.34
N ARG A 7 31.18 -46.14 -24.83
CA ARG A 7 31.54 -44.72 -24.82
C ARG A 7 31.13 -44.12 -23.47
N PRO A 8 31.99 -43.31 -22.83
CA PRO A 8 31.59 -42.61 -21.60
C PRO A 8 30.50 -41.59 -21.92
N ILE A 9 29.46 -41.56 -21.09
CA ILE A 9 28.38 -40.58 -21.18
C ILE A 9 28.70 -39.47 -20.19
N ILE A 10 28.97 -38.28 -20.73
CA ILE A 10 29.40 -37.13 -19.96
C ILE A 10 28.14 -36.40 -19.48
N PHE A 11 28.02 -36.25 -18.16
CA PHE A 11 26.98 -35.46 -17.51
C PHE A 11 27.55 -34.13 -17.01
N ASP A 12 26.82 -33.05 -17.26
CA ASP A 12 27.08 -31.79 -16.58
C ASP A 12 26.39 -31.81 -15.19
N ILE A 13 27.18 -31.56 -14.16
CA ILE A 13 26.76 -31.52 -12.75
C ILE A 13 26.60 -30.08 -12.23
N ARG A 14 26.78 -29.08 -13.10
CA ARG A 14 26.63 -27.67 -12.76
C ARG A 14 25.15 -27.32 -12.63
N SER A 15 24.87 -26.31 -11.82
CA SER A 15 23.52 -25.78 -11.65
C SER A 15 23.07 -25.08 -12.92
N THR A 16 22.01 -25.58 -13.52
CA THR A 16 21.41 -25.01 -14.73
C THR A 16 20.08 -24.34 -14.40
N PRO A 17 19.83 -23.11 -14.87
CA PRO A 17 18.56 -22.44 -14.66
C PRO A 17 17.50 -22.99 -15.62
N ARG A 18 16.27 -23.14 -15.12
CA ARG A 18 15.11 -23.51 -15.92
C ARG A 18 13.89 -22.71 -15.47
N ALA A 19 13.11 -22.22 -16.43
CA ALA A 19 11.83 -21.57 -16.16
C ALA A 19 10.69 -22.47 -16.64
N ILE A 20 9.69 -22.69 -15.78
CA ILE A 20 8.50 -23.49 -16.09
C ILE A 20 7.27 -22.67 -15.67
N SER A 21 6.28 -22.61 -16.56
CA SER A 21 5.00 -21.97 -16.31
C SER A 21 3.88 -23.01 -16.24
N THR A 22 2.96 -22.80 -15.30
CA THR A 22 1.85 -23.70 -15.04
C THR A 22 0.61 -22.89 -14.67
N ILE A 23 -0.55 -23.38 -15.11
CA ILE A 23 -1.85 -22.85 -14.69
C ILE A 23 -2.44 -23.83 -13.67
N THR A 24 -2.84 -23.30 -12.51
CA THR A 24 -3.42 -24.07 -11.41
C THR A 24 -4.60 -23.34 -10.78
N GLY A 25 -5.48 -24.08 -10.12
CA GLY A 25 -6.56 -23.52 -9.31
C GLY A 25 -6.09 -23.26 -7.89
N SER A 26 -6.49 -22.13 -7.31
CA SER A 26 -6.36 -21.84 -5.88
C SER A 26 -7.51 -22.44 -5.06
N LYS A 27 -7.43 -22.31 -3.73
CA LYS A 27 -8.46 -22.79 -2.79
C LYS A 27 -9.84 -22.19 -3.03
N ASP A 28 -9.90 -20.94 -3.49
CA ASP A 28 -11.12 -20.21 -3.87
C ASP A 28 -11.56 -20.46 -5.33
N LEU A 29 -11.05 -21.52 -5.96
CA LEU A 29 -11.34 -21.93 -7.34
C LEU A 29 -10.98 -20.87 -8.40
N GLN A 30 -9.97 -20.03 -8.13
CA GLN A 30 -9.47 -19.08 -9.12
C GLN A 30 -8.34 -19.66 -9.95
N ASN A 31 -8.33 -19.33 -11.23
CA ASN A 31 -7.24 -19.70 -12.12
C ASN A 31 -6.04 -18.77 -11.90
N VAL A 32 -4.89 -19.38 -11.61
CA VAL A 32 -3.63 -18.71 -11.33
C VAL A 32 -2.57 -19.22 -12.29
N SER A 33 -1.91 -18.30 -12.99
CA SER A 33 -0.76 -18.57 -13.82
C SER A 33 0.50 -18.27 -13.03
N ILE A 34 1.32 -19.30 -12.81
CA ILE A 34 2.54 -19.21 -12.01
C ILE A 34 3.72 -19.62 -12.87
N THR A 35 4.75 -18.79 -12.90
CA THR A 35 6.04 -19.10 -13.50
C THR A 35 7.08 -19.23 -12.41
N LEU A 36 7.80 -20.35 -12.39
CA LEU A 36 8.91 -20.58 -11.48
C LEU A 36 10.22 -20.67 -12.25
N ARG A 37 11.25 -20.06 -11.68
CA ARG A 37 12.64 -20.26 -12.05
C ARG A 37 13.28 -21.17 -11.02
N ILE A 38 13.94 -22.21 -11.49
CA ILE A 38 14.57 -23.22 -10.66
C ILE A 38 16.01 -23.39 -11.15
N LEU A 39 16.95 -23.40 -10.21
CA LEU A 39 18.30 -23.88 -10.44
C LEU A 39 18.38 -25.32 -9.96
N HIS A 40 18.67 -26.23 -10.88
CA HIS A 40 18.78 -27.65 -10.58
C HIS A 40 20.13 -28.21 -11.01
N ARG A 41 20.54 -29.29 -10.37
CA ARG A 41 21.68 -30.11 -10.77
C ARG A 41 21.44 -31.57 -10.37
N PRO A 42 22.02 -32.54 -11.09
CA PRO A 42 21.91 -33.94 -10.71
C PRO A 42 22.83 -34.25 -9.53
N GLU A 43 22.41 -35.14 -8.64
CA GLU A 43 23.26 -35.62 -7.54
C GLU A 43 24.33 -36.57 -8.08
N PRO A 44 25.66 -36.28 -7.91
CA PRO A 44 26.71 -37.11 -8.51
C PRO A 44 26.69 -38.57 -8.07
N SER A 45 26.29 -38.83 -6.82
CA SER A 45 26.19 -40.18 -6.24
C SER A 45 25.09 -41.03 -6.89
N LYS A 46 24.05 -40.42 -7.45
CA LYS A 46 22.88 -41.11 -8.05
C LYS A 46 22.85 -41.03 -9.58
N LEU A 47 23.85 -40.43 -10.22
CA LEU A 47 23.94 -40.31 -11.68
C LEU A 47 23.73 -41.65 -12.44
N PRO A 48 24.31 -42.79 -12.03
CA PRO A 48 24.07 -44.06 -12.71
C PRO A 48 22.59 -44.47 -12.69
N ASN A 49 21.90 -44.27 -11.57
CA ASN A 49 20.48 -44.61 -11.44
C ASN A 49 19.59 -43.67 -12.26
N ILE A 50 19.94 -42.38 -12.30
CA ILE A 50 19.23 -41.39 -13.12
C ILE A 50 19.32 -41.76 -14.60
N TYR A 51 20.54 -42.10 -15.06
CA TYR A 51 20.75 -42.50 -16.45
C TYR A 51 19.99 -43.79 -16.83
N LEU A 52 20.01 -44.80 -15.97
CA LEU A 52 19.33 -46.08 -16.23
C LEU A 52 17.80 -45.96 -16.23
N ASN A 53 17.24 -45.18 -15.30
CA ASN A 53 15.78 -45.12 -15.10
C ASN A 53 15.09 -44.04 -15.95
N ILE A 54 15.75 -42.90 -16.15
CA ILE A 54 15.14 -41.70 -16.75
C ILE A 54 15.81 -41.35 -18.08
N GLY A 55 17.12 -41.53 -18.16
CA GLY A 55 17.95 -41.17 -19.31
C GLY A 55 18.72 -39.87 -19.13
N GLN A 56 19.32 -39.38 -20.22
CA GLN A 56 20.14 -38.16 -20.21
C GLN A 56 19.28 -36.89 -20.03
N ASP A 57 18.05 -36.90 -20.52
CA ASP A 57 17.10 -35.77 -20.46
C ASP A 57 16.25 -35.79 -19.17
N TYR A 58 16.87 -36.13 -18.04
CA TYR A 58 16.17 -36.29 -16.77
C TYR A 58 15.40 -35.04 -16.34
N ALA A 59 15.98 -33.85 -16.59
CA ALA A 59 15.39 -32.57 -16.24
C ALA A 59 14.13 -32.26 -17.05
N GLU A 60 14.10 -32.59 -18.34
CA GLU A 60 12.93 -32.34 -19.19
C GLU A 60 11.77 -33.27 -18.89
N ARG A 61 12.06 -34.52 -18.56
CA ARG A 61 11.02 -35.53 -18.33
C ARG A 61 10.40 -35.39 -16.94
N VAL A 62 11.21 -35.10 -15.93
CA VAL A 62 10.79 -35.22 -14.53
C VAL A 62 10.37 -33.88 -13.94
N LEU A 63 11.11 -32.80 -14.19
CA LEU A 63 10.84 -31.51 -13.54
C LEU A 63 9.43 -30.99 -13.83
N PRO A 64 8.93 -30.94 -15.09
CA PRO A 64 7.59 -30.40 -15.34
C PRO A 64 6.48 -31.17 -14.62
N SER A 65 6.61 -32.50 -14.52
CA SER A 65 5.63 -33.35 -13.83
C SER A 65 5.59 -33.05 -12.34
N ILE A 66 6.75 -33.08 -11.68
CA ILE A 66 6.85 -32.83 -10.24
C ILE A 66 6.42 -31.40 -9.89
N ILE A 67 6.85 -30.42 -10.68
CA ILE A 67 6.51 -29.01 -10.46
C ILE A 67 5.01 -28.81 -10.59
N ASN A 68 4.37 -29.38 -11.60
CA ASN A 68 2.92 -29.31 -11.77
C ASN A 68 2.16 -29.97 -10.61
N GLU A 69 2.65 -31.12 -10.13
CA GLU A 69 2.08 -31.84 -8.98
C GLU A 69 2.15 -31.00 -7.70
N VAL A 70 3.36 -30.53 -7.34
CA VAL A 70 3.62 -29.76 -6.12
C VAL A 70 2.91 -28.41 -6.17
N LEU A 71 2.93 -27.70 -7.31
CA LEU A 71 2.20 -26.43 -7.45
C LEU A 71 0.71 -26.60 -7.22
N LYS A 72 0.10 -27.64 -7.81
CA LYS A 72 -1.32 -27.92 -7.59
C LYS A 72 -1.62 -28.23 -6.13
N ALA A 73 -0.76 -29.01 -5.47
CA ALA A 73 -0.94 -29.36 -4.06
C ALA A 73 -0.80 -28.16 -3.12
N VAL A 74 0.19 -27.29 -3.34
CA VAL A 74 0.44 -26.11 -2.50
C VAL A 74 -0.58 -25.02 -2.78
N VAL A 75 -0.84 -24.69 -4.04
CA VAL A 75 -1.73 -23.58 -4.40
C VAL A 75 -3.19 -23.86 -4.02
N ALA A 76 -3.61 -25.13 -4.01
CA ALA A 76 -4.92 -25.52 -3.50
C ALA A 76 -5.10 -25.28 -1.98
N GLN A 77 -4.03 -25.02 -1.23
CA GLN A 77 -4.10 -24.73 0.22
C GLN A 77 -4.26 -23.24 0.53
N PHE A 78 -3.94 -22.36 -0.42
CA PHE A 78 -3.94 -20.90 -0.23
C PHE A 78 -5.03 -20.22 -1.05
N ASP A 79 -5.57 -19.13 -0.49
CA ASP A 79 -6.50 -18.26 -1.21
C ASP A 79 -5.73 -17.30 -2.14
N ALA A 80 -6.39 -16.81 -3.20
CA ALA A 80 -5.78 -15.89 -4.16
C ALA A 80 -5.17 -14.64 -3.50
N HIS A 81 -5.85 -14.09 -2.49
CA HIS A 81 -5.38 -12.94 -1.73
C HIS A 81 -4.12 -13.23 -0.89
N GLU A 82 -4.05 -14.41 -0.27
CA GLU A 82 -2.91 -14.83 0.54
C GLU A 82 -1.66 -15.03 -0.31
N MET A 83 -1.80 -15.51 -1.54
CA MET A 83 -0.66 -15.66 -2.45
C MET A 83 -0.03 -14.33 -2.88
N ILE A 84 -0.81 -13.25 -2.89
CA ILE A 84 -0.31 -11.89 -3.13
C ILE A 84 0.38 -11.35 -1.88
N THR A 85 -0.31 -11.41 -0.74
CA THR A 85 0.13 -10.78 0.50
C THR A 85 1.27 -11.54 1.20
N GLN A 86 1.22 -12.87 1.18
CA GLN A 86 2.16 -13.76 1.88
C GLN A 86 3.01 -14.58 0.90
N ARG A 87 3.44 -13.96 -0.22
CA ARG A 87 4.20 -14.63 -1.29
C ARG A 87 5.44 -15.38 -0.80
N GLU A 88 6.15 -14.86 0.19
CA GLU A 88 7.34 -15.51 0.75
C GLU A 88 7.01 -16.84 1.43
N SER A 89 5.91 -16.91 2.17
CA SER A 89 5.47 -18.13 2.84
C SER A 89 5.10 -19.23 1.82
N VAL A 90 4.42 -18.84 0.74
CA VAL A 90 4.06 -19.74 -0.38
C VAL A 90 5.34 -20.22 -1.08
N SER A 91 6.27 -19.32 -1.39
CA SER A 91 7.55 -19.66 -2.01
C SER A 91 8.36 -20.63 -1.15
N HIS A 92 8.40 -20.42 0.17
CA HIS A 92 9.09 -21.30 1.08
C HIS A 92 8.46 -22.70 1.11
N ARG A 93 7.12 -22.78 1.20
CA ARG A 93 6.41 -24.07 1.19
C ARG A 93 6.63 -24.84 -0.11
N VAL A 94 6.51 -24.17 -1.26
CA VAL A 94 6.83 -24.77 -2.56
C VAL A 94 8.28 -25.26 -2.59
N SER A 95 9.23 -24.48 -2.07
CA SER A 95 10.64 -24.87 -2.05
C SER A 95 10.90 -26.15 -1.26
N VAL A 96 10.30 -26.28 -0.08
CA VAL A 96 10.44 -27.46 0.79
C VAL A 96 9.88 -28.71 0.10
N GLU A 97 8.62 -28.64 -0.36
CA GLU A 97 7.93 -29.79 -0.95
C GLU A 97 8.56 -30.21 -2.29
N LEU A 98 8.95 -29.23 -3.11
CA LEU A 98 9.63 -29.49 -4.38
C LEU A 98 11.03 -30.09 -4.18
N SER A 99 11.79 -29.61 -3.18
CA SER A 99 13.10 -30.15 -2.84
C SER A 99 13.01 -31.59 -2.34
N GLU A 100 12.04 -31.88 -1.48
CA GLU A 100 11.80 -33.24 -0.98
C GLU A 100 11.43 -34.20 -2.11
N ARG A 101 10.54 -33.78 -3.02
CA ARG A 101 10.13 -34.60 -4.15
C ARG A 101 11.26 -34.79 -5.17
N ALA A 102 12.02 -33.74 -5.49
CA ALA A 102 13.15 -33.82 -6.42
C ALA A 102 14.28 -34.74 -5.91
N LYS A 103 14.55 -34.77 -4.59
CA LYS A 103 15.55 -35.66 -3.98
C LYS A 103 15.25 -37.15 -4.19
N GLN A 104 13.98 -37.53 -4.29
CA GLN A 104 13.57 -38.92 -4.58
C GLN A 104 14.03 -39.38 -5.97
N PHE A 105 14.15 -38.45 -6.91
CA PHE A 105 14.64 -38.69 -8.27
C PHE A 105 16.15 -38.40 -8.42
N GLY A 106 16.85 -38.07 -7.32
CA GLY A 106 18.28 -37.74 -7.35
C GLY A 106 18.61 -36.38 -7.97
N ILE A 107 17.63 -35.46 -8.00
CA ILE A 107 17.83 -34.10 -8.48
C ILE A 107 17.93 -33.17 -7.28
N LEU A 108 18.98 -32.35 -7.25
CA LEU A 108 19.16 -31.31 -6.25
C LEU A 108 18.67 -29.97 -6.80
N LEU A 109 17.91 -29.25 -5.99
CA LEU A 109 17.44 -27.90 -6.29
C LEU A 109 18.21 -26.94 -5.40
N ASP A 110 19.01 -26.06 -6.02
CA ASP A 110 19.85 -25.11 -5.29
C ASP A 110 19.08 -23.81 -4.97
N ASP A 111 18.20 -23.37 -5.88
CA ASP A 111 17.35 -22.19 -5.71
C ASP A 111 16.03 -22.34 -6.48
N ILE A 112 14.95 -21.86 -5.87
CA ILE A 112 13.59 -21.92 -6.40
C ILE A 112 12.95 -20.56 -6.15
N ALA A 113 12.56 -19.88 -7.22
CA ALA A 113 11.94 -18.57 -7.14
C ALA A 113 10.70 -18.49 -8.03
N ILE A 114 9.59 -18.05 -7.46
CA ILE A 114 8.41 -17.68 -8.25
C ILE A 114 8.72 -16.36 -8.95
N THR A 115 8.81 -16.33 -10.28
CA THR A 115 9.12 -15.11 -11.04
C THR A 115 7.87 -14.30 -11.33
N HIS A 116 6.85 -14.97 -11.88
CA HIS A 116 5.60 -14.35 -12.28
C HIS A 116 4.42 -15.07 -11.63
N LEU A 117 3.46 -14.29 -11.13
CA LEU A 117 2.22 -14.78 -10.56
C LEU A 117 1.12 -13.84 -11.06
N SER A 118 0.19 -14.38 -11.84
CA SER A 118 -0.95 -13.64 -12.39
C SER A 118 -2.25 -14.38 -12.16
N PHE A 119 -3.30 -13.59 -11.93
CA PHE A 119 -4.67 -14.07 -11.77
C PHE A 119 -5.47 -13.78 -13.02
N GLY A 120 -6.63 -14.43 -13.15
CA GLY A 120 -7.62 -14.06 -14.16
C GLY A 120 -7.94 -12.56 -14.11
N ARG A 121 -8.11 -11.95 -15.29
CA ARG A 121 -8.35 -10.50 -15.43
C ARG A 121 -9.53 -10.02 -14.58
N GLU A 122 -10.62 -10.78 -14.58
CA GLU A 122 -11.84 -10.48 -13.81
C GLU A 122 -11.58 -10.39 -12.30
N PHE A 123 -10.71 -11.26 -11.77
CA PHE A 123 -10.36 -11.24 -10.35
C PHE A 123 -9.52 -10.02 -10.00
N THR A 124 -8.51 -9.69 -10.82
CA THR A 124 -7.67 -8.51 -10.62
C THR A 124 -8.53 -7.23 -10.64
N GLU A 125 -9.43 -7.10 -11.62
CA GLU A 125 -10.36 -5.97 -11.71
C GLU A 125 -11.29 -5.90 -10.48
N ALA A 126 -11.82 -7.04 -10.01
CA ALA A 126 -12.66 -7.09 -8.83
C ALA A 126 -11.93 -6.70 -7.53
N VAL A 127 -10.67 -7.13 -7.38
CA VAL A 127 -9.83 -6.77 -6.23
C VAL A 127 -9.50 -5.28 -6.24
N GLU A 128 -9.14 -4.73 -7.39
CA GLU A 128 -8.90 -3.29 -7.55
C GLU A 128 -10.14 -2.48 -7.22
N MET A 129 -11.31 -2.86 -7.75
CA MET A 129 -12.58 -2.20 -7.43
C MET A 129 -12.90 -2.26 -5.93
N LYS A 130 -12.69 -3.42 -5.29
CA LYS A 130 -12.90 -3.57 -3.84
C LYS A 130 -11.94 -2.68 -3.05
N GLN A 131 -10.69 -2.55 -3.48
CA GLN A 131 -9.70 -1.68 -2.84
C GLN A 131 -10.07 -0.20 -2.97
N VAL A 132 -10.53 0.23 -4.15
CA VAL A 132 -11.02 1.60 -4.37
C VAL A 132 -12.23 1.88 -3.48
N ALA A 133 -13.24 0.99 -3.48
CA ALA A 133 -14.42 1.15 -2.64
C ALA A 133 -14.08 1.19 -1.14
N GLN A 134 -13.12 0.38 -0.69
CA GLN A 134 -12.66 0.40 0.70
C GLN A 134 -11.96 1.72 1.05
N GLN A 135 -11.09 2.22 0.17
CA GLN A 135 -10.42 3.52 0.36
C GLN A 135 -11.42 4.68 0.34
N GLU A 136 -12.44 4.63 -0.51
CA GLU A 136 -13.50 5.65 -0.55
C GLU A 136 -14.33 5.62 0.74
N ALA A 137 -14.68 4.44 1.23
CA ALA A 137 -15.38 4.29 2.50
C ALA A 137 -14.55 4.82 3.69
N GLU A 138 -13.24 4.56 3.70
CA GLU A 138 -12.33 5.06 4.73
C GLU A 138 -12.18 6.59 4.67
N LYS A 139 -12.07 7.17 3.47
CA LYS A 139 -12.07 8.63 3.27
C LYS A 139 -13.38 9.26 3.73
N ALA A 140 -14.52 8.64 3.41
CA ALA A 140 -15.83 9.14 3.84
C ALA A 140 -15.97 9.12 5.37
N ARG A 141 -15.51 8.05 6.03
CA ARG A 141 -15.45 7.97 7.49
C ARG A 141 -14.57 9.07 8.08
N TYR A 142 -13.38 9.27 7.54
CA TYR A 142 -12.47 10.31 8.00
C TYR A 142 -13.05 11.72 7.84
N LEU A 143 -13.79 11.97 6.74
CA LEU A 143 -14.47 13.25 6.52
C LEU A 143 -15.56 13.49 7.57
N VAL A 144 -16.38 12.47 7.85
CA VAL A 144 -17.41 12.55 8.89
C VAL A 144 -16.80 12.81 10.26
N GLU A 145 -15.76 12.05 10.62
CA GLU A 145 -15.04 12.22 11.89
C GLU A 145 -14.43 13.63 11.99
N THR A 146 -13.80 14.12 10.92
CA THR A 146 -13.25 15.48 10.89
C THR A 146 -14.34 16.53 11.07
N ALA A 147 -15.50 16.36 10.43
CA ALA A 147 -16.64 17.28 10.57
C ALA A 147 -17.21 17.28 12.00
N GLU A 148 -17.28 16.11 12.64
CA GLU A 148 -17.67 16.00 14.05
C GLU A 148 -16.68 16.71 14.97
N GLN A 149 -15.37 16.50 14.77
CA GLN A 149 -14.33 17.18 15.53
C GLN A 149 -14.39 18.71 15.34
N MET A 150 -14.59 19.20 14.11
CA MET A 150 -14.75 20.64 13.85
C MET A 150 -15.99 21.21 14.56
N LYS A 151 -17.11 20.46 14.58
CA LYS A 151 -18.32 20.88 15.30
C LYS A 151 -18.06 20.99 16.80
N ILE A 152 -17.41 20.00 17.39
CA ILE A 152 -17.05 20.01 18.82
C ILE A 152 -16.11 21.18 19.12
N ALA A 153 -15.10 21.41 18.29
CA ALA A 153 -14.18 22.55 18.43
C ALA A 153 -14.91 23.90 18.37
N ALA A 154 -15.87 24.07 17.44
CA ALA A 154 -16.65 25.29 17.32
C ALA A 154 -17.54 25.55 18.54
N ILE A 155 -18.22 24.52 19.06
CA ILE A 155 -19.03 24.62 20.29
C ILE A 155 -18.15 25.00 21.48
N THR A 156 -17.03 24.29 21.65
CA THR A 156 -16.06 24.54 22.73
C THR A 156 -15.51 25.96 22.67
N THR A 157 -15.21 26.47 21.48
CA THR A 157 -14.73 27.85 21.27
C THR A 157 -15.82 28.86 21.65
N ALA A 158 -17.06 28.66 21.18
CA ALA A 158 -18.17 29.55 21.49
C ALA A 158 -18.52 29.56 23.00
N GLU A 159 -18.44 28.41 23.66
CA GLU A 159 -18.60 28.30 25.12
C GLU A 159 -17.47 29.02 25.87
N GLY A 160 -16.22 28.86 25.40
CA GLY A 160 -15.05 29.57 25.91
C GLY A 160 -15.21 31.08 25.80
N ASP A 161 -15.61 31.58 24.63
CA ASP A 161 -15.86 33.00 24.38
C ASP A 161 -17.01 33.54 25.24
N ALA A 162 -18.10 32.79 25.39
CA ALA A 162 -19.23 33.18 26.23
C ALA A 162 -18.85 33.24 27.72
N GLN A 163 -18.05 32.29 28.20
CA GLN A 163 -17.53 32.31 29.57
C GLN A 163 -16.53 33.47 29.78
N ALA A 164 -15.62 33.68 28.83
CA ALA A 164 -14.68 34.80 28.87
C ALA A 164 -15.41 36.15 28.88
N ALA A 165 -16.42 36.34 28.03
CA ALA A 165 -17.23 37.54 27.99
C ALA A 165 -18.00 37.78 29.31
N LYS A 166 -18.53 36.72 29.94
CA LYS A 166 -19.18 36.83 31.27
C LYS A 166 -18.19 37.27 32.34
N LEU A 167 -16.99 36.67 32.37
CA LEU A 167 -15.93 37.03 33.33
C LEU A 167 -15.47 38.48 33.12
N LEU A 168 -15.27 38.90 31.87
CA LEU A 168 -14.94 40.29 31.53
C LEU A 168 -16.04 41.26 31.95
N ALA A 169 -17.31 40.92 31.69
CA ALA A 169 -18.44 41.76 32.08
C ALA A 169 -18.56 41.90 33.61
N GLN A 170 -18.25 40.83 34.37
CA GLN A 170 -18.14 40.91 35.83
C GLN A 170 -16.97 41.79 36.26
N ALA A 171 -15.78 41.59 35.68
CA ALA A 171 -14.60 42.39 35.98
C ALA A 171 -14.80 43.89 35.68
N PHE A 172 -15.48 44.25 34.58
CA PHE A 172 -15.81 45.65 34.26
C PHE A 172 -16.82 46.26 35.23
N LYS A 173 -17.79 45.47 35.73
CA LYS A 173 -18.72 45.94 36.77
C LYS A 173 -17.98 46.26 38.08
N ASP A 174 -17.00 45.44 38.44
CA ASP A 174 -16.23 45.62 39.67
C ASP A 174 -15.21 46.76 39.57
N ALA A 175 -14.59 46.98 38.40
CA ALA A 175 -13.57 48.01 38.17
C ALA A 175 -14.14 49.44 37.92
N GLY A 176 -15.44 49.57 37.63
CA GLY A 176 -16.14 50.85 37.44
C GLY A 176 -16.01 51.49 36.04
N ASP A 177 -16.79 52.55 35.81
CA ASP A 177 -16.99 53.17 34.48
C ASP A 177 -15.70 53.77 33.85
N GLY A 178 -14.71 54.11 34.68
CA GLY A 178 -13.46 54.73 34.22
C GLY A 178 -12.63 53.84 33.28
N LEU A 179 -12.70 52.52 33.43
CA LEU A 179 -11.96 51.59 32.57
C LEU A 179 -12.60 51.48 31.16
N ILE A 180 -13.93 51.63 31.08
CA ILE A 180 -14.68 51.65 29.82
C ILE A 180 -14.36 52.94 29.05
N GLU A 181 -14.28 54.08 29.74
CA GLU A 181 -13.88 55.34 29.10
C GLU A 181 -12.45 55.31 28.59
N LEU A 182 -11.49 54.78 29.37
CA LEU A 182 -10.11 54.61 28.91
C LEU A 182 -10.04 53.76 27.64
N ARG A 183 -10.77 52.64 27.60
CA ARG A 183 -10.84 51.79 26.41
C ARG A 183 -11.50 52.46 25.20
N LYS A 184 -12.50 53.32 25.41
CA LYS A 184 -13.08 54.14 24.34
C LYS A 184 -12.06 55.11 23.77
N ILE A 185 -11.24 55.72 24.61
CA ILE A 185 -10.19 56.66 24.18
C ILE A 185 -9.12 55.92 23.38
N GLU A 186 -8.63 54.78 23.87
CA GLU A 186 -7.65 53.95 23.14
C GLU A 186 -8.17 53.47 21.79
N ALA A 187 -9.43 53.01 21.72
CA ALA A 187 -10.05 52.61 20.46
C ALA A 187 -10.20 53.79 19.49
N ALA A 188 -10.54 54.98 19.99
CA ALA A 188 -10.63 56.19 19.18
C ALA A 188 -9.24 56.60 18.63
N GLU A 189 -8.18 56.46 19.43
CA GLU A 189 -6.80 56.70 19.01
C GLU A 189 -6.38 55.73 17.90
N GLU A 190 -6.64 54.43 18.07
CA GLU A 190 -6.30 53.41 17.06
C GLU A 190 -7.06 53.64 15.74
N ILE A 191 -8.36 53.96 15.81
CA ILE A 191 -9.17 54.29 14.63
C ILE A 191 -8.61 55.54 13.93
N ALA A 192 -8.30 56.59 14.69
CA ALA A 192 -7.73 57.82 14.15
C ALA A 192 -6.37 57.58 13.47
N GLU A 193 -5.53 56.72 14.04
CA GLU A 193 -4.23 56.35 13.47
C GLU A 193 -4.40 55.57 12.15
N ARG A 194 -5.31 54.58 12.10
CA ARG A 194 -5.61 53.82 10.87
C ARG A 194 -6.23 54.71 9.79
N MET A 195 -7.10 55.65 10.16
CA MET A 195 -7.71 56.60 9.23
C MET A 195 -6.68 57.61 8.69
N SER A 196 -5.78 58.12 9.52
CA SER A 196 -4.72 59.06 9.10
C SER A 196 -3.77 58.44 8.07
N LYS A 197 -3.49 57.14 8.16
CA LYS A 197 -2.65 56.40 7.21
C LYS A 197 -3.37 56.05 5.89
N THR A 198 -4.69 56.20 5.82
CA THR A 198 -5.49 55.81 4.66
C THR A 198 -5.59 56.97 3.65
N ARG A 199 -5.13 56.75 2.42
CA ARG A 199 -5.01 57.78 1.36
C ARG A 199 -6.33 58.43 0.90
N ASN A 200 -7.47 57.85 1.25
CA ASN A 200 -8.83 58.27 0.86
C ASN A 200 -9.59 59.05 1.95
N VAL A 201 -8.93 59.42 3.06
CA VAL A 201 -9.57 60.19 4.14
C VAL A 201 -9.21 61.66 4.01
N ILE A 202 -10.22 62.51 3.82
CA ILE A 202 -10.08 63.97 3.75
C ILE A 202 -10.68 64.56 5.03
N TYR A 203 -9.86 65.27 5.81
CA TYR A 203 -10.29 65.94 7.03
C TYR A 203 -10.99 67.26 6.69
N LEU A 204 -12.27 67.38 7.07
CA LEU A 204 -13.05 68.59 6.89
C LEU A 204 -13.02 69.45 8.16
N PRO A 205 -12.56 70.71 8.11
CA PRO A 205 -12.66 71.61 9.25
C PRO A 205 -14.12 71.99 9.48
N GLY A 206 -14.64 71.71 10.68
CA GLY A 206 -16.07 71.79 11.03
C GLY A 206 -16.71 73.19 11.05
N ASN A 207 -16.09 74.21 10.45
CA ASN A 207 -16.59 75.59 10.48
C ASN A 207 -16.59 76.30 9.11
N GLN A 208 -16.52 75.54 8.00
CA GLN A 208 -16.72 76.08 6.66
C GLN A 208 -17.83 75.31 5.93
N ASN A 209 -18.84 76.02 5.43
CA ASN A 209 -19.80 75.49 4.46
C ASN A 209 -19.08 75.27 3.12
N THR A 210 -18.43 74.12 2.96
CA THR A 210 -17.82 73.69 1.70
C THR A 210 -18.85 72.94 0.86
N LEU A 211 -19.26 73.52 -0.27
CA LEU A 211 -20.05 72.84 -1.30
C LEU A 211 -19.17 71.79 -1.99
N PHE A 212 -19.50 70.51 -1.79
CA PHE A 212 -18.84 69.40 -2.49
C PHE A 212 -19.45 69.21 -3.87
N SER A 213 -18.65 69.34 -4.93
CA SER A 213 -18.98 68.73 -6.22
C SER A 213 -18.61 67.26 -6.16
N LEU A 214 -19.57 66.40 -5.81
CA LEU A 214 -19.41 64.96 -6.01
C LEU A 214 -19.48 64.68 -7.51
N PRO A 215 -18.53 63.95 -8.10
CA PRO A 215 -18.75 63.36 -9.42
C PRO A 215 -19.84 62.28 -9.28
N ALA A 216 -20.76 62.25 -10.24
CA ALA A 216 -21.83 61.25 -10.33
C ALA A 216 -21.28 59.81 -10.44
#